data_AF-A0A327NJR9-F1
#
_entry.id   AF-A0A327NJR9-F1
#
_cell.length_a   1.000
_cell.length_b   1.000
_cell.length_c   1.000
_cell.angle_alpha   90.00
_cell.angle_beta   90.00
_cell.angle_gamma   90.00
#
_symmetry.space_group_name_H-M   'P 1'
#
loop_
_entity.id
_entity.type
_entity.pdbx_description
1 polymer ?
#
loop_
_entity_poly.entity_id
_entity_poly.type
_entity_poly.pdbx_seq_one_letter_code
_entity_poly.pdbx_strand_id
1 'polypeptide(L)'
;MRNKYLLILSVSSLLAFSGTSFGQAPNLGTASSFALFTANGAFTNIGASTVRGDVGTNVGTFSGLSISTPIPGPGTVFGAIRLPGSTEADQAATDVTNAYSSLNSVACTTTILPELGGQTLTPGVSCQSTATATSLNGTLTLSGAGIYIIKLNSALTTGTSSSVVLTNGAPSIMCIFR
;
A
#
# COMPACT_ATOMS: atom_id res chain seq x y z
N MET A 1 37.26 13.01 -35.43
CA MET A 1 37.64 12.62 -34.05
C MET A 1 36.69 13.18 -32.98
N ARG A 2 36.13 14.41 -33.14
CA ARG A 2 35.20 15.06 -32.20
C ARG A 2 33.93 14.27 -31.81
N ASN A 3 33.30 13.55 -32.74
CA ASN A 3 32.09 12.75 -32.46
C ASN A 3 32.34 11.49 -31.61
N LYS A 4 33.56 10.92 -31.63
CA LYS A 4 33.86 9.71 -30.85
C LYS A 4 33.96 10.02 -29.34
N TYR A 5 34.47 11.20 -28.98
CA TYR A 5 34.55 11.65 -27.58
C TYR A 5 33.18 12.05 -27.00
N LEU A 6 32.28 12.59 -27.83
CA LEU A 6 30.90 12.89 -27.43
C LEU A 6 30.10 11.63 -27.08
N LEU A 7 30.25 10.58 -27.88
CA LEU A 7 29.61 9.27 -27.64
C LEU A 7 30.13 8.58 -26.37
N ILE A 8 31.43 8.68 -26.09
CA ILE A 8 32.04 8.09 -24.88
C ILE A 8 31.56 8.82 -23.62
N LEU A 9 31.50 10.16 -23.63
CA LEU A 9 30.98 10.93 -22.48
C LEU A 9 29.52 10.60 -22.15
N SER A 10 28.67 10.41 -23.17
CA SER A 10 27.26 10.07 -22.96
C SER A 10 27.05 8.66 -22.40
N VAL A 11 27.93 7.71 -22.72
CA VAL A 11 27.82 6.34 -22.17
C VAL A 11 28.31 6.30 -20.72
N SER A 12 29.37 7.06 -20.39
CA SER A 12 29.87 7.18 -19.02
C SER A 12 28.88 7.86 -18.06
N SER A 13 28.07 8.81 -18.54
CA SER A 13 27.03 9.42 -17.71
C SER A 13 25.83 8.48 -17.48
N LEU A 14 25.43 7.67 -18.46
CA LEU A 14 24.36 6.67 -18.29
C LEU A 14 24.74 5.57 -17.28
N LEU A 15 26.01 5.18 -17.23
CA LEU A 15 26.54 4.20 -16.27
C LEU A 15 26.68 4.76 -14.84
N ALA A 16 26.58 6.07 -14.64
CA ALA A 16 26.62 6.70 -13.32
C ALA A 16 25.24 6.78 -12.62
N PHE A 17 24.16 6.47 -13.34
CA PHE A 17 22.77 6.48 -12.81
C PHE A 17 22.22 5.09 -12.47
N SER A 18 23.03 4.02 -12.54
CA SER A 18 22.59 2.63 -12.34
C SER A 18 22.23 2.26 -10.89
N GLY A 19 21.95 3.24 -10.01
CA GLY A 19 21.68 3.02 -8.59
C GLY A 19 20.31 3.49 -8.08
N THR A 20 19.53 4.24 -8.86
CA THR A 20 18.25 4.80 -8.37
C THR A 20 17.07 4.21 -9.13
N SER A 21 16.61 3.04 -8.69
CA SER A 21 15.28 2.55 -9.04
C SER A 21 14.26 3.30 -8.19
N PHE A 22 13.58 4.29 -8.77
CA PHE A 22 12.36 4.79 -8.15
C PHE A 22 11.30 3.71 -8.34
N GLY A 23 10.85 3.10 -7.23
CA GLY A 23 9.59 2.36 -7.28
C GLY A 23 8.53 3.31 -7.86
N GLN A 24 7.66 2.81 -8.74
CA GLN A 24 6.43 3.53 -9.09
C GLN A 24 5.33 3.02 -8.18
N ALA A 25 4.54 3.94 -7.63
CA ALA A 25 3.34 3.55 -6.90
C ALA A 25 2.39 2.87 -7.90
N PRO A 26 1.71 1.79 -7.50
CA PRO A 26 0.71 1.16 -8.34
C PRO A 26 -0.39 2.18 -8.63
N ASN A 27 -0.91 2.16 -9.86
CA ASN A 27 -2.10 2.94 -10.16
C ASN A 27 -3.30 2.27 -9.46
N LEU A 28 -3.87 2.97 -8.49
CA LEU A 28 -5.02 2.48 -7.72
C LEU A 28 -6.35 2.69 -8.44
N GLY A 29 -6.38 3.42 -9.57
CA GLY A 29 -7.62 3.69 -10.29
C GLY A 29 -8.69 4.32 -9.39
N THR A 30 -9.93 3.84 -9.48
CA THR A 30 -11.02 4.29 -8.62
C THR A 30 -10.85 3.86 -7.16
N ALA A 31 -10.02 2.85 -6.87
CA ALA A 31 -9.75 2.44 -5.50
C ALA A 31 -9.05 3.54 -4.68
N SER A 32 -8.45 4.56 -5.31
CA SER A 32 -7.80 5.66 -4.62
C SER A 32 -8.75 6.55 -3.80
N SER A 33 -10.06 6.53 -4.09
CA SER A 33 -11.06 7.28 -3.31
C SER A 33 -11.57 6.53 -2.08
N PHE A 34 -11.25 5.24 -1.96
CA PHE A 34 -11.69 4.40 -0.87
C PHE A 34 -10.70 4.43 0.29
N ALA A 35 -11.24 4.58 1.50
CA ALA A 35 -10.49 4.34 2.72
C ALA A 35 -10.46 2.86 3.09
N LEU A 36 -11.57 2.14 2.87
CA LEU A 36 -11.71 0.72 3.16
C LEU A 36 -12.56 0.05 2.09
N PHE A 37 -12.02 -0.96 1.41
CA PHE A 37 -12.74 -1.68 0.38
C PHE A 37 -12.34 -3.14 0.34
N THR A 38 -13.29 -4.02 0.01
CA THR A 38 -13.01 -5.41 -0.35
C THR A 38 -13.69 -5.78 -1.66
N ALA A 39 -12.92 -6.39 -2.57
CA ALA A 39 -13.48 -6.91 -3.83
C ALA A 39 -14.39 -8.12 -3.60
N ASN A 40 -14.14 -8.90 -2.55
CA ASN A 40 -14.95 -10.06 -2.20
C ASN A 40 -14.84 -10.38 -0.71
N GLY A 41 -15.90 -10.10 0.04
CA GLY A 41 -16.00 -10.39 1.46
C GLY A 41 -17.07 -9.57 2.15
N ALA A 42 -17.59 -10.10 3.25
CA ALA A 42 -18.42 -9.33 4.15
C ALA A 42 -17.61 -8.19 4.78
N PHE A 43 -18.21 -7.00 4.84
CA PHE A 43 -17.69 -5.83 5.52
C PHE A 43 -18.47 -5.65 6.82
N THR A 44 -17.79 -5.69 7.97
CA THR A 44 -18.43 -5.49 9.28
C THR A 44 -17.58 -4.58 10.17
N ASN A 45 -18.20 -3.56 10.74
CA ASN A 45 -17.64 -2.75 11.82
C ASN A 45 -18.37 -3.04 13.14
N ILE A 46 -17.62 -3.11 14.24
CA ILE A 46 -18.16 -3.26 15.60
C ILE A 46 -17.65 -2.10 16.44
N GLY A 47 -18.55 -1.39 17.10
CA GLY A 47 -18.21 -0.26 17.97
C GLY A 47 -17.91 1.05 17.23
N ALA A 48 -17.47 2.03 18.02
CA ALA A 48 -17.22 3.40 17.58
C ALA A 48 -16.02 3.50 16.63
N SER A 49 -16.28 3.91 15.39
CA SER A 49 -15.25 4.09 14.36
C SER A 49 -15.53 5.35 13.54
N THR A 50 -14.47 6.01 13.06
CA THR A 50 -14.56 7.14 12.11
C THR A 50 -13.73 6.83 10.89
N VAL A 51 -14.36 6.81 9.71
CA VAL A 51 -13.69 6.58 8.43
C VAL A 51 -13.85 7.83 7.56
N ARG A 52 -12.75 8.29 6.95
CA ARG A 52 -12.72 9.42 6.01
C ARG A 52 -12.32 8.91 4.64
N GLY A 53 -13.21 9.03 3.66
CA GLY A 53 -13.10 8.39 2.35
C GLY A 53 -14.23 7.38 2.12
N ASP A 54 -14.37 6.93 0.87
CA ASP A 54 -15.42 5.98 0.51
C ASP A 54 -15.15 4.61 1.18
N VAL A 55 -16.20 3.88 1.49
CA VAL A 55 -16.10 2.50 1.99
C VAL A 55 -16.98 1.57 1.19
N GLY A 56 -16.62 0.29 1.10
CA GLY A 56 -17.48 -0.63 0.37
C GLY A 56 -17.06 -2.09 0.31
N THR A 57 -17.94 -2.88 -0.29
CA THR A 57 -17.67 -4.25 -0.72
C THR A 57 -18.31 -4.48 -2.07
N ASN A 58 -17.63 -5.19 -2.97
CA ASN A 58 -18.24 -5.58 -4.25
C ASN A 58 -19.05 -6.87 -4.16
N VAL A 59 -18.70 -7.77 -3.24
CA VAL A 59 -19.42 -9.03 -3.00
C VAL A 59 -19.47 -9.28 -1.50
N GLY A 60 -20.66 -9.45 -0.94
CA GLY A 60 -20.86 -9.76 0.47
C GLY A 60 -21.79 -8.77 1.19
N THR A 61 -22.00 -9.01 2.48
CA THR A 61 -22.83 -8.14 3.33
C THR A 61 -22.05 -6.92 3.80
N PHE A 62 -22.76 -5.84 4.11
CA PHE A 62 -22.18 -4.63 4.68
C PHE A 62 -22.94 -4.24 5.95
N SER A 63 -22.24 -4.06 7.07
CA SER A 63 -22.87 -3.72 8.36
C SER A 63 -21.95 -2.92 9.28
N GLY A 64 -22.54 -2.15 10.20
CA GLY A 64 -21.85 -1.47 11.30
C GLY A 64 -21.24 -0.10 10.99
N LEU A 65 -21.33 0.37 9.74
CA LEU A 65 -20.97 1.74 9.34
C LEU A 65 -22.19 2.45 8.74
N SER A 66 -22.26 3.76 8.96
CA SER A 66 -23.31 4.63 8.41
C SER A 66 -22.70 5.94 7.92
N ILE A 67 -23.30 6.54 6.89
CA ILE A 67 -22.91 7.88 6.43
C ILE A 67 -23.28 8.86 7.54
N SER A 68 -22.42 9.86 7.77
CA SER A 68 -22.67 10.98 8.68
C SER A 68 -23.95 11.74 8.30
N THR A 69 -25.09 11.26 8.80
CA THR A 69 -26.44 11.81 8.72
C THR A 69 -27.12 11.52 10.07
N PRO A 70 -28.27 12.13 10.43
CA PRO A 70 -28.59 12.48 11.82
C PRO A 70 -28.83 11.30 12.78
N ILE A 71 -28.74 10.05 12.32
CA ILE A 71 -28.75 8.85 13.15
C ILE A 71 -27.41 8.12 12.95
N PRO A 72 -26.46 8.26 13.90
CA PRO A 72 -25.21 7.50 13.86
C PRO A 72 -25.48 6.02 14.05
N GLY A 73 -25.03 5.18 13.11
CA GLY A 73 -24.63 3.80 13.43
C GLY A 73 -23.42 3.80 14.36
N PRO A 74 -22.97 2.63 14.85
CA PRO A 74 -21.82 2.59 15.76
C PRO A 74 -20.57 3.20 15.11
N GLY A 75 -20.35 3.01 13.80
CA GLY A 75 -19.33 3.74 13.05
C GLY A 75 -19.87 4.79 12.08
N THR A 76 -19.08 5.84 11.87
CA THR A 76 -19.38 7.00 11.01
C THR A 76 -18.44 7.05 9.80
N VAL A 77 -19.00 7.31 8.63
CA VAL A 77 -18.27 7.50 7.37
C VAL A 77 -18.43 8.93 6.87
N PHE A 78 -17.30 9.59 6.60
CA PHE A 78 -17.18 10.87 5.89
C PHE A 78 -16.76 10.59 4.45
N GLY A 79 -17.72 10.12 3.66
CA GLY A 79 -17.55 9.62 2.29
C GLY A 79 -18.83 8.89 1.85
N ALA A 80 -18.79 8.22 0.71
CA ALA A 80 -19.89 7.39 0.23
C ALA A 80 -19.71 5.92 0.64
N ILE A 81 -20.84 5.21 0.76
CA ILE A 81 -20.86 3.75 0.92
C ILE A 81 -21.18 3.14 -0.44
N ARG A 82 -20.30 2.28 -0.96
CA ARG A 82 -20.44 1.59 -2.25
C ARG A 82 -20.68 0.09 -2.02
N LEU A 83 -21.78 -0.44 -2.54
CA LEU A 83 -22.28 -1.77 -2.23
C LEU A 83 -22.33 -2.66 -3.49
N PRO A 84 -22.52 -3.99 -3.33
CA PRO A 84 -22.60 -4.92 -4.45
C PRO A 84 -23.64 -4.48 -5.48
N GLY A 85 -23.28 -4.55 -6.77
CA GLY A 85 -24.13 -4.13 -7.89
C GLY A 85 -24.06 -2.64 -8.25
N SER A 86 -23.23 -1.85 -7.54
CA SER A 86 -22.90 -0.49 -7.97
C SER A 86 -21.70 -0.49 -8.92
N THR A 87 -21.75 0.38 -9.94
CA THR A 87 -20.67 0.54 -10.93
C THR A 87 -19.33 0.89 -10.29
N GLU A 88 -19.36 1.65 -9.19
CA GLU A 88 -18.18 2.08 -8.46
C GLU A 88 -17.52 0.93 -7.69
N ALA A 89 -18.31 0.04 -7.08
CA ALA A 89 -17.78 -1.14 -6.41
C ALA A 89 -17.20 -2.14 -7.42
N ASP A 90 -17.86 -2.33 -8.57
CA ASP A 90 -17.37 -3.21 -9.64
C ASP A 90 -16.03 -2.72 -10.23
N GLN A 91 -15.93 -1.41 -10.50
CA GLN A 91 -14.69 -0.84 -11.00
C GLN A 91 -13.59 -0.87 -9.93
N ALA A 92 -13.90 -0.58 -8.67
CA ALA A 92 -12.92 -0.65 -7.59
C ALA A 92 -12.37 -2.07 -7.38
N ALA A 93 -13.20 -3.11 -7.54
CA ALA A 93 -12.76 -4.50 -7.49
C ALA A 93 -11.76 -4.84 -8.61
N THR A 94 -12.04 -4.35 -9.82
CA THR A 94 -11.14 -4.48 -10.97
C THR A 94 -9.81 -3.76 -10.72
N ASP A 95 -9.87 -2.52 -10.24
CA ASP A 95 -8.70 -1.69 -10.04
C ASP A 95 -7.81 -2.18 -8.89
N VAL A 96 -8.38 -2.68 -7.79
CA VAL A 96 -7.60 -3.35 -6.73
C VAL A 96 -6.89 -4.59 -7.25
N THR A 97 -7.56 -5.40 -8.08
CA THR A 97 -6.96 -6.60 -8.69
C THR A 97 -5.81 -6.24 -9.63
N ASN A 98 -5.97 -5.18 -10.42
CA ASN A 98 -4.93 -4.67 -11.31
C ASN A 98 -3.75 -4.10 -10.52
N ALA A 99 -4.01 -3.30 -9.48
CA ALA A 99 -2.99 -2.75 -8.60
C ALA A 99 -2.19 -3.88 -7.92
N TYR A 100 -2.87 -4.89 -7.35
CA TYR A 100 -2.23 -6.06 -6.76
C TYR A 100 -1.35 -6.81 -7.78
N SER A 101 -1.87 -7.06 -8.98
CA SER A 101 -1.13 -7.74 -10.05
C SER A 101 0.09 -6.94 -10.52
N SER A 102 -0.02 -5.61 -10.57
CA SER A 102 1.11 -4.73 -10.92
C SER A 102 2.25 -4.85 -9.91
N LEU A 103 1.94 -4.93 -8.61
CA LEU A 103 2.93 -5.09 -7.54
C LEU A 103 3.65 -6.45 -7.60
N ASN A 104 3.01 -7.50 -8.13
CA ASN A 104 3.65 -8.80 -8.32
C ASN A 104 4.86 -8.69 -9.25
N SER A 105 4.76 -7.89 -10.31
CA SER A 105 5.79 -7.72 -11.33
C SER A 105 6.99 -6.89 -10.88
N VAL A 106 6.87 -6.17 -9.76
CA VAL A 106 7.95 -5.31 -9.24
C VAL A 106 9.05 -6.17 -8.61
N ALA A 107 10.28 -6.04 -9.12
CA ALA A 107 11.45 -6.77 -8.66
C ALA A 107 11.87 -6.35 -7.25
N CYS A 108 12.31 -7.33 -6.45
CA CYS A 108 12.82 -7.10 -5.09
C CYS A 108 14.20 -6.46 -5.13
N THR A 109 14.42 -5.42 -4.32
CA THR A 109 15.73 -4.77 -4.16
C THR A 109 16.38 -5.12 -2.83
N THR A 110 15.59 -5.33 -1.79
CA THR A 110 16.06 -5.57 -0.42
C THR A 110 15.34 -6.77 0.17
N THR A 111 16.06 -7.64 0.88
CA THR A 111 15.44 -8.72 1.66
C THR A 111 15.20 -8.25 3.10
N ILE A 112 14.02 -8.54 3.64
CA ILE A 112 13.63 -8.18 5.02
C ILE A 112 13.37 -9.42 5.88
N LEU A 113 13.50 -9.26 7.20
CA LEU A 113 13.24 -10.32 8.16
C LEU A 113 11.72 -10.53 8.38
N PRO A 114 11.30 -11.73 8.84
CA PRO A 114 9.92 -12.00 9.25
C PRO A 114 9.36 -11.08 10.33
N GLU A 115 10.20 -10.65 11.28
CA GLU A 115 9.83 -9.65 12.30
C GLU A 115 10.17 -8.24 11.80
N LEU A 116 9.15 -7.43 11.55
CA LEU A 116 9.26 -6.05 11.08
C LEU A 116 9.62 -5.07 12.20
N GLY A 117 9.32 -5.40 13.45
CA GLY A 117 9.65 -4.61 14.62
C GLY A 117 11.16 -4.38 14.74
N GLY A 118 11.55 -3.12 14.96
CA GLY A 118 12.95 -2.70 15.08
C GLY A 118 13.67 -2.53 13.74
N GLN A 119 13.07 -2.92 12.61
CA GLN A 119 13.68 -2.69 11.30
C GLN A 119 13.52 -1.23 10.86
N THR A 120 14.52 -0.73 10.13
CA THR A 120 14.45 0.53 9.39
C THR A 120 14.60 0.24 7.90
N LEU A 121 13.59 0.60 7.13
CA LEU A 121 13.59 0.46 5.68
C LEU A 121 13.86 1.81 5.02
N THR A 122 14.66 1.80 3.96
CA THR A 122 14.83 2.92 3.04
C THR A 122 13.86 2.79 1.88
N PRO A 123 13.61 3.86 1.10
CA PRO A 123 12.77 3.77 -0.09
C PRO A 123 13.23 2.67 -1.05
N GLY A 124 12.29 1.91 -1.61
CA GLY A 124 12.54 0.79 -2.50
C GLY A 124 11.53 -0.34 -2.34
N VAL A 125 11.94 -1.53 -2.80
CA VAL A 125 11.11 -2.74 -2.81
C VAL A 125 11.72 -3.77 -1.86
N SER A 126 11.13 -3.87 -0.68
CA SER A 126 11.53 -4.78 0.39
C SER A 126 10.71 -6.05 0.32
N CYS A 127 11.37 -7.20 0.31
CA CYS A 127 10.71 -8.50 0.13
C CYS A 127 11.13 -9.52 1.17
N GLN A 128 10.19 -10.36 1.60
CA GLN A 128 10.54 -11.61 2.25
C GLN A 128 10.86 -12.69 1.22
N SER A 129 11.96 -13.42 1.45
CA SER A 129 12.36 -14.53 0.58
C SER A 129 11.63 -15.84 0.88
N THR A 130 10.97 -15.94 2.04
CA THR A 130 10.25 -17.14 2.49
C THR A 130 8.82 -16.80 2.88
N ALA A 131 7.95 -17.83 2.93
CA ALA A 131 6.57 -17.71 3.41
C ALA A 131 6.46 -17.80 4.95
N THR A 132 7.52 -17.40 5.67
CA THR A 132 7.51 -17.37 7.14
C THR A 132 6.53 -16.31 7.61
N ALA A 133 5.67 -16.62 8.58
CA ALA A 133 4.71 -15.68 9.12
C ALA A 133 5.37 -14.34 9.49
N THR A 134 4.75 -13.25 9.05
CA THR A 134 5.25 -11.90 9.30
C THR A 134 4.60 -11.35 10.55
N SER A 135 5.43 -10.81 11.45
CA SER A 135 4.98 -10.08 12.61
C SER A 135 5.52 -8.66 12.59
N LEU A 136 4.75 -7.73 13.15
CA LEU A 136 5.20 -6.40 13.52
C LEU A 136 4.95 -6.26 15.01
N ASN A 137 6.01 -6.37 15.81
CA ASN A 137 5.99 -6.16 17.25
C ASN A 137 6.84 -4.92 17.58
N GLY A 138 6.18 -3.82 17.95
CA GLY A 138 6.85 -2.54 18.19
C GLY A 138 6.86 -1.66 16.94
N THR A 139 8.01 -1.07 16.59
CA THR A 139 8.07 -0.03 15.55
C THR A 139 8.80 -0.51 14.30
N LEU A 140 8.16 -0.39 13.14
CA LEU A 140 8.80 -0.40 11.83
C LEU A 140 9.08 1.05 11.41
N THR A 141 10.33 1.38 11.09
CA THR A 141 10.71 2.72 10.66
C THR A 141 10.88 2.78 9.15
N LEU A 142 10.20 3.72 8.48
CA LEU A 142 10.43 4.05 7.07
C LEU A 142 11.18 5.39 7.03
N SER A 143 12.39 5.40 6.49
CA SER A 143 13.30 6.55 6.56
C SER A 143 13.79 6.98 5.20
N GLY A 144 13.44 8.21 4.80
CA GLY A 144 13.87 8.82 3.55
C GLY A 144 12.71 9.12 2.60
N ALA A 145 12.89 10.09 1.71
CA ALA A 145 11.90 10.45 0.70
C ALA A 145 11.85 9.41 -0.42
N GLY A 146 10.68 8.85 -0.69
CA GLY A 146 10.46 7.92 -1.80
C GLY A 146 9.32 6.93 -1.56
N ILE A 147 9.29 5.88 -2.38
CA ILE A 147 8.26 4.84 -2.36
C ILE A 147 8.74 3.64 -1.56
N TYR A 148 7.85 3.05 -0.77
CA TYR A 148 8.06 1.85 0.00
C TYR A 148 7.06 0.78 -0.47
N ILE A 149 7.57 -0.26 -1.14
CA ILE A 149 6.79 -1.45 -1.48
C ILE A 149 7.31 -2.60 -0.62
N ILE A 150 6.48 -3.08 0.31
CA ILE A 150 6.79 -4.15 1.26
C ILE A 150 6.02 -5.40 0.83
N LYS A 151 6.74 -6.34 0.20
CA LYS A 151 6.20 -7.60 -0.32
C LYS A 151 6.40 -8.71 0.70
N LEU A 152 5.29 -9.17 1.27
CA LEU A 152 5.22 -10.28 2.21
C LEU A 152 4.75 -11.53 1.47
N ASN A 153 5.31 -12.69 1.82
CA ASN A 153 4.88 -13.97 1.24
C ASN A 153 4.03 -14.78 2.23
N SER A 154 3.50 -14.12 3.26
CA SER A 154 2.74 -14.72 4.35
C SER A 154 1.68 -13.74 4.88
N ALA A 155 0.87 -14.21 5.83
CA ALA A 155 0.07 -13.31 6.65
C ALA A 155 0.94 -12.29 7.41
N LEU A 156 0.39 -11.08 7.62
CA LEU A 156 0.93 -10.04 8.49
C LEU A 156 0.12 -10.01 9.78
N THR A 157 0.81 -10.05 10.91
CA THR A 157 0.22 -9.87 12.25
C THR A 157 0.89 -8.70 12.95
N THR A 158 0.15 -7.99 13.81
CA THR A 158 0.69 -6.86 14.56
C THR A 158 0.46 -7.08 16.05
N GLY A 159 1.49 -6.88 16.86
CA GLY A 159 1.36 -6.85 18.32
C GLY A 159 0.67 -5.57 18.80
N THR A 160 0.19 -5.59 20.04
CA THR A 160 -0.39 -4.40 20.69
C THR A 160 0.59 -3.23 20.67
N SER A 161 0.09 -2.02 20.41
CA SER A 161 0.88 -0.78 20.36
C SER A 161 1.97 -0.74 19.27
N SER A 162 1.86 -1.59 18.25
CA SER A 162 2.78 -1.54 17.12
C SER A 162 2.54 -0.33 16.23
N SER A 163 3.59 0.14 15.57
CA SER A 163 3.57 1.36 14.78
C SER A 163 4.45 1.26 13.53
N VAL A 164 4.01 1.95 12.47
CA VAL A 164 4.85 2.27 11.31
C VAL A 164 5.16 3.76 11.38
N VAL A 165 6.43 4.11 11.59
CA VAL A 165 6.87 5.49 11.78
C VAL A 165 7.59 5.99 10.53
N LEU A 166 7.13 7.12 10.01
CA LEU A 166 7.71 7.80 8.87
C LEU A 166 8.71 8.85 9.34
N THR A 167 9.95 8.78 8.88
CA THR A 167 11.03 9.68 9.28
C THR A 167 11.78 10.21 8.06
N ASN A 168 12.56 11.28 8.25
CA ASN A 168 13.48 11.80 7.24
C ASN A 168 12.81 12.07 5.87
N GLY A 169 11.58 12.58 5.88
CA GLY A 169 10.83 12.93 4.65
C GLY A 169 10.07 11.79 3.99
N ALA A 170 9.87 10.65 4.66
CA ALA A 170 9.05 9.55 4.16
C ALA A 170 7.56 9.95 4.01
N PRO A 171 6.95 9.83 2.81
CA PRO A 171 5.54 10.14 2.59
C PRO A 171 4.61 8.96 2.88
N SER A 172 3.48 9.20 3.55
CA SER A 172 2.51 8.17 3.94
C SER A 172 1.77 7.54 2.74
N ILE A 173 1.44 8.35 1.72
CA ILE A 173 0.76 7.89 0.49
C ILE A 173 1.59 6.90 -0.34
N MET A 174 2.86 6.75 0.02
CA MET A 174 3.85 6.02 -0.77
C MET A 174 4.30 4.72 -0.08
N CYS A 175 3.56 4.27 0.92
CA CYS A 175 3.79 3.01 1.62
C CYS A 175 2.72 1.98 1.26
N ILE A 176 3.14 0.84 0.71
CA ILE A 176 2.27 -0.23 0.24
C ILE A 176 2.75 -1.57 0.81
N PHE A 177 1.84 -2.29 1.46
CA PHE A 177 2.02 -3.68 1.84
C PHE A 177 1.28 -4.58 0.85
N ARG A 178 1.92 -5.68 0.42
CA ARG A 178 1.34 -6.66 -0.51
C ARG A 178 1.78 -8.06 -0.17
#